data_AF-A0A1I3NL08-F1
#
_entry.id   AF-A0A1I3NL08-F1
#
_cell.length_a   1.000
_cell.length_b   1.000
_cell.length_c   1.000
_cell.angle_alpha   90.00
_cell.angle_beta   90.00
_cell.angle_gamma   90.00
#
_symmetry.space_group_name_H-M   'P 1'
#
loop_
_entity.id
_entity.type
_entity.pdbx_description
1 polymer ?
#
loop_
_entity_poly.entity_id
_entity_poly.type
_entity_poly.pdbx_seq_one_letter_code
_entity_poly.pdbx_strand_id
1 'polypeptide(L)' 'MRFLGPDVAVLTTRGDNYKGAAPKKLPKVQTYTLVREGERWLIAAFQNTRRKALMERLTFRFAPETRPTARR' A
#
# COMPACT_ATOMS: atom_id res chain seq x y z
N MET A 1 5.71 -9.29 0.56
CA MET A 1 4.59 -10.23 0.33
C MET A 1 4.42 -11.08 1.58
N ARG A 2 3.18 -11.37 1.98
CA ARG A 2 2.85 -12.19 3.16
C ARG A 2 1.81 -13.23 2.76
N PHE A 3 2.09 -14.51 3.01
CA PHE A 3 1.11 -15.59 2.84
C PHE A 3 0.23 -15.67 4.09
N LEU A 4 -1.09 -15.78 3.89
CA LEU A 4 -2.08 -16.03 4.96
C LEU A 4 -2.46 -17.51 5.03
N GLY A 5 -2.14 -18.25 3.98
CA GLY A 5 -2.32 -19.69 3.82
C GLY A 5 -1.72 -20.14 2.48
N PRO A 6 -1.88 -21.42 2.10
CA PRO A 6 -1.35 -21.96 0.84
C PRO A 6 -1.86 -21.20 -0.40
N ASP A 7 -3.11 -20.77 -0.36
CA ASP A 7 -3.83 -20.21 -1.52
C ASP A 7 -4.19 -18.73 -1.37
N VAL A 8 -3.71 -18.07 -0.32
CA VAL A 8 -4.01 -16.65 -0.05
C VAL A 8 -2.75 -15.89 0.33
N ALA A 9 -2.50 -14.77 -0.35
CA ALA A 9 -1.39 -13.89 -0.05
C ALA A 9 -1.79 -12.41 -0.12
N VAL A 10 -1.11 -11.59 0.68
CA VAL A 10 -1.20 -10.13 0.63
C VAL A 10 0.14 -9.58 0.16
N LEU A 11 0.13 -8.80 -0.91
CA LEU A 11 1.29 -8.11 -1.43
C LEU A 11 1.10 -6.61 -1.23
N THR A 12 2.03 -5.99 -0.51
CA THR A 12 2.10 -4.53 -0.37
C THR A 12 3.31 -4.00 -1.14
N THR A 13 3.09 -3.03 -2.02
CA THR A 13 4.13 -2.37 -2.83
C THR A 13 4.05 -0.86 -2.70
N ARG A 14 5.12 -0.17 -3.13
CA ARG A 14 5.11 1.28 -3.34
C ARG A 14 5.13 1.58 -4.84
N GLY A 15 4.31 2.53 -5.28
CA GLY A 15 4.20 2.89 -6.68
C GLY A 15 3.70 4.32 -6.91
N ASP A 16 3.60 4.69 -8.19
CA ASP A 16 2.84 5.84 -8.65
C ASP A 16 2.40 5.62 -10.11
N ASN A 17 1.47 6.45 -10.59
CA ASN A 17 1.05 6.44 -11.99
C ASN A 17 1.65 7.69 -12.63
N TYR A 18 2.39 7.54 -13.72
CA TYR A 18 3.05 8.64 -14.41
C TYR A 18 2.96 8.46 -15.92
N LYS A 19 2.96 9.57 -16.65
CA LYS A 19 3.17 9.61 -18.10
C LYS A 19 4.52 10.30 -18.33
N GLY A 20 5.42 9.67 -19.09
CA GLY A 20 6.77 10.17 -19.32
C GLY A 20 7.79 9.67 -18.29
N ALA A 21 8.59 10.57 -17.71
CA ALA A 21 9.65 10.19 -16.78
C ALA A 21 9.10 9.64 -15.44
N ALA A 22 9.82 8.66 -14.89
CA ALA A 22 9.47 8.06 -13.61
C ALA A 22 9.58 9.10 -12.46
N PRO A 23 8.63 9.12 -11.51
CA PRO A 23 8.65 10.06 -10.41
C PRO A 23 9.74 9.71 -9.40
N LYS A 24 10.41 10.74 -8.86
CA LYS A 24 11.46 10.58 -7.84
C LYS A 24 10.96 9.99 -6.52
N LYS A 25 9.65 10.04 -6.28
CA LYS A 25 9.00 9.51 -5.07
C LYS A 25 7.81 8.65 -5.49
N LEU A 26 7.60 7.56 -4.76
CA LEU A 26 6.46 6.65 -4.93
C LEU A 26 5.53 6.78 -3.73
N PRO A 27 4.66 7.82 -3.69
CA PRO A 27 3.85 8.13 -2.53
C PRO A 27 2.68 7.16 -2.34
N LYS A 28 2.40 6.27 -3.32
CA LYS A 28 1.29 5.35 -3.20
C LYS A 28 1.72 4.04 -2.56
N VAL A 29 0.91 3.56 -1.63
CA VAL A 29 0.96 2.21 -1.10
C VAL A 29 -0.17 1.42 -1.76
N GLN A 30 0.21 0.34 -2.43
CA GLN A 30 -0.67 -0.54 -3.17
C GLN A 30 -0.73 -1.88 -2.46
N THR A 31 -1.93 -2.31 -2.07
CA THR A 31 -2.17 -3.59 -1.43
C THR A 31 -2.99 -4.46 -2.37
N TYR A 32 -2.43 -5.61 -2.73
CA TYR A 32 -3.06 -6.66 -3.52
C TYR A 32 -3.41 -7.82 -2.61
N THR A 33 -4.67 -8.23 -2.64
CA THR A 33 -5.11 -9.51 -2.07
C THR A 33 -5.14 -10.51 -3.20
N LEU A 34 -4.32 -11.56 -3.08
CA LEU A 34 -4.11 -12.58 -4.07
C LEU A 34 -4.74 -13.88 -3.61
N VAL A 35 -5.45 -14.55 -4.51
CA VAL A 35 -5.99 -15.90 -4.32
C VAL A 35 -5.44 -16.83 -5.39
N ARG A 36 -5.14 -18.07 -5.04
CA ARG A 36 -4.67 -19.09 -5.98
C ARG A 36 -5.87 -19.82 -6.59
N GLU A 37 -5.91 -19.88 -7.91
CA GLU A 37 -6.86 -20.70 -8.67
C GLU A 37 -6.05 -21.65 -9.56
N GLY A 38 -6.01 -22.93 -9.19
CA GLY A 38 -5.15 -23.92 -9.82
C GLY A 38 -3.67 -23.52 -9.72
N GLU A 39 -3.01 -23.36 -10.86
CA GLU A 39 -1.60 -22.94 -10.94
C GLU A 39 -1.39 -21.42 -11.01
N ARG A 40 -2.47 -20.63 -10.99
CA ARG A 40 -2.42 -19.18 -11.22
C ARG A 40 -2.78 -18.41 -9.97
N TRP A 41 -2.18 -17.24 -9.82
CA TRP A 41 -2.58 -16.26 -8.81
C TRP A 41 -3.43 -15.19 -9.47
N LEU A 42 -4.59 -14.91 -8.86
CA LEU A 42 -5.52 -13.88 -9.29
C LEU A 42 -5.61 -12.79 -8.21
N ILE A 43 -5.93 -11.58 -8.64
CA ILE A 43 -6.15 -10.44 -7.73
C ILE A 43 -7.63 -10.44 -7.33
N ALA A 44 -7.92 -10.82 -6.11
CA ALA A 44 -9.27 -10.75 -5.55
C ALA A 44 -9.65 -9.32 -5.12
N ALA A 45 -8.68 -8.54 -4.64
CA ALA A 45 -8.89 -7.15 -4.27
C ALA A 45 -7.63 -6.31 -4.48
N PHE A 46 -7.83 -5.04 -4.84
CA PHE A 46 -6.77 -4.06 -5.00
C PHE A 46 -7.14 -2.76 -4.30
N GLN A 47 -6.28 -2.32 -3.38
CA GLN A 47 -6.41 -1.05 -2.69
C GLN A 47 -5.18 -0.18 -2.94
N ASN A 48 -5.40 1.05 -3.38
CA ASN A 48 -4.35 2.00 -3.69
C ASN A 48 -4.54 3.27 -2.87
N THR A 49 -3.62 3.54 -1.95
CA THR A 49 -3.68 4.71 -1.06
C THR A 49 -2.51 5.63 -1.34
N ARG A 50 -2.78 6.92 -1.58
CA ARG A 50 -1.74 7.92 -1.79
C ARG A 50 -1.43 8.62 -0.47
N ARG A 51 -0.20 8.49 -0.01
CA ARG A 51 0.30 9.21 1.16
C ARG A 51 0.42 10.72 0.85
N LYS A 52 -0.18 11.56 1.70
CA LYS A 52 -0.12 13.03 1.61
C LYS A 52 0.68 13.60 2.80
N ALA A 53 2.00 13.54 2.70
CA ALA A 53 2.92 13.89 3.79
C ALA A 53 2.71 15.28 4.42
N LEU A 54 2.31 16.27 3.62
CA LEU A 54 2.02 17.62 4.14
C LEU A 54 0.77 17.62 5.03
N MET A 55 -0.30 16.98 4.57
CA MET A 55 -1.55 16.89 5.33
C MET A 55 -1.39 16.03 6.57
N GLU A 56 -0.60 14.96 6.50
CA GLU A 56 -0.21 14.18 7.69
C GLU A 56 0.46 15.08 8.75
N ARG A 57 1.44 15.90 8.36
CA ARG A 57 2.12 16.80 9.31
C ARG A 57 1.18 17.80 9.96
N LEU A 58 0.24 18.37 9.20
CA LEU A 58 -0.79 19.25 9.75
C LEU A 58 -1.69 18.48 10.73
N THR A 59 -2.19 17.32 10.32
CA THR A 59 -3.04 16.46 11.16
C THR A 59 -2.34 16.08 12.46
N PHE A 60 -1.07 15.66 12.39
CA PHE A 60 -0.25 15.31 13.55
C PHE A 60 0.10 16.48 14.46
N ARG A 61 -0.08 17.72 14.00
CA ARG A 61 0.07 18.93 14.81
C ARG A 61 -1.21 19.25 15.58
N PHE A 62 -2.38 19.03 14.98
CA PHE A 62 -3.68 19.31 15.60
C PHE A 62 -4.27 18.12 16.38
N ALA A 63 -3.89 16.89 16.02
CA ALA A 63 -4.37 15.62 16.56
C ALA A 63 -3.19 14.64 16.72
N PRO A 64 -2.27 14.89 17.68
CA PRO A 64 -1.03 14.12 17.83
C PRO A 64 -1.24 12.62 18.09
N GLU A 65 -2.37 12.22 18.66
CA GLU A 65 -2.80 10.84 18.88
C GLU A 65 -3.03 10.04 17.59
N THR A 66 -3.20 10.72 16.45
CA THR A 66 -3.34 10.08 15.13
C THR A 66 -2.00 9.66 14.51
N ARG A 67 -0.87 9.98 15.16
CA ARG A 67 0.46 9.58 14.68
C ARG A 67 0.58 8.05 14.69
N PRO A 68 0.97 7.43 13.57
CA PRO A 68 1.18 5.99 13.53
C PRO A 68 2.21 5.58 14.59
N THR A 69 1.84 4.65 15.47
CA THR A 69 2.80 3.99 16.35
C THR A 69 3.71 3.17 15.46
N ALA A 70 5.00 3.51 15.39
CA ALA A 70 5.94 2.75 14.59
C ALA A 70 5.92 1.28 15.06
N ARG A 71 5.41 0.38 14.23
CA ARG A 71 5.48 -1.06 14.44
C ARG A 71 6.27 -1.68 13.28
N ARG A 72 7.15 -2.60 13.66
CA ARG A 72 8.19 -3.27 12.85
C ARG A 72 7.66 -3.88 11.55
#